data_AF-A0A7W1G2H1-F1
#
_entry.id   AF-A0A7W1G2H1-F1
#
_cell.length_a   1.000
_cell.length_b   1.000
_cell.length_c   1.000
_cell.angle_alpha   90.00
_cell.angle_beta   90.00
_cell.angle_gamma   90.00
#
_symmetry.space_group_name_H-M   'P 1'
#
loop_
_entity.id
_entity.type
_entity.pdbx_description
1 polymer ?
#
loop_
_entity_poly.entity_id
_entity_poly.type
_entity_poly.pdbx_seq_one_letter_code
_entity_poly.pdbx_strand_id
1 'polypeptide(L)'
;MKIIINRRVPSQNASQYRHWSRYTQERDAWYVLLRSKLPPREPIAEPVRMVLHSFRTRLVDFANLVGGAKPIPDSLIRLGYLKDDSPRWFSCDYHQTQVPKAEERTEIEFIPWAGPPDDEPELPTVPVP
;
A
#
# COMPACT_ATOMS: atom_id res chain seq x y z
N MET A 1 -13.59 1.86 1.80
CA MET A 1 -13.60 0.63 2.65
C MET A 1 -12.40 0.67 3.58
N LYS A 2 -12.57 0.44 4.89
CA LYS A 2 -11.48 0.50 5.87
C LYS A 2 -11.21 -0.86 6.52
N ILE A 3 -9.94 -1.25 6.62
CA ILE A 3 -9.48 -2.46 7.30
C ILE A 3 -8.45 -2.12 8.38
N ILE A 4 -8.46 -2.89 9.47
CA ILE A 4 -7.53 -2.74 10.59
C ILE A 4 -6.80 -4.05 10.78
N ILE A 5 -5.47 -3.96 10.83
CA ILE A 5 -4.57 -5.09 11.03
C ILE A 5 -3.74 -4.80 12.27
N ASN A 6 -3.82 -5.67 13.29
CA ASN A 6 -3.07 -5.55 14.55
C ASN A 6 -1.61 -5.98 14.38
N ARG A 7 -0.95 -5.40 13.38
CA ARG A 7 0.47 -5.54 13.05
C ARG A 7 0.93 -4.20 12.50
N ARG A 8 2.03 -3.67 13.03
CA ARG A 8 2.67 -2.49 12.44
C ARG A 8 3.42 -2.84 11.16
N VAL A 9 3.51 -1.88 10.25
CA VAL A 9 4.42 -1.95 9.11
C VAL A 9 5.87 -2.06 9.60
N PRO A 10 6.66 -3.04 9.11
CA PRO A 10 8.09 -3.13 9.44
C PRO A 10 8.84 -1.92 8.89
N SER A 11 9.98 -1.53 9.47
CA SER A 11 10.82 -0.49 8.86
C SER A 11 11.54 -1.04 7.63
N GLN A 12 11.73 -0.22 6.60
CA GLN A 12 12.50 -0.61 5.42
C GLN A 12 13.94 -1.05 5.78
N ASN A 13 14.60 -0.42 6.74
CA ASN A 13 15.92 -0.84 7.24
C ASN A 13 15.90 -2.25 7.86
N ALA A 14 14.77 -2.68 8.43
CA ALA A 14 14.62 -4.05 8.86
C ALA A 14 14.47 -5.00 7.67
N SER A 15 14.12 -4.51 6.48
CA SER A 15 13.90 -5.29 5.25
C SER A 15 15.08 -5.23 4.26
N GLN A 16 15.80 -4.11 4.16
CA GLN A 16 16.88 -3.85 3.18
C GLN A 16 18.12 -4.72 3.35
N TYR A 17 18.45 -5.12 4.58
CA TYR A 17 19.58 -6.02 4.85
C TYR A 17 19.20 -7.50 4.87
N ARG A 18 17.95 -7.82 4.53
CA ARG A 18 17.47 -9.20 4.60
C ARG A 18 17.46 -9.83 3.21
N HIS A 19 18.00 -11.04 3.16
CA HIS A 19 17.90 -11.95 2.02
C HIS A 19 16.44 -12.04 1.52
N TRP A 20 16.25 -12.14 0.20
CA TRP A 20 14.95 -12.13 -0.49
C TRP A 20 13.90 -13.06 0.16
N SER A 21 14.33 -14.18 0.76
CA SER A 21 13.46 -15.11 1.48
C SER A 21 12.72 -14.48 2.66
N ARG A 22 13.31 -13.51 3.36
CA ARG A 22 12.66 -12.78 4.47
C ARG A 22 11.64 -11.77 3.95
N TYR A 23 11.90 -11.15 2.81
CA TYR A 23 10.90 -10.32 2.12
C TYR A 23 9.68 -11.17 1.75
N THR A 24 9.92 -12.35 1.15
CA THR A 24 8.86 -13.31 0.82
C THR A 24 8.06 -13.71 2.05
N GLN A 25 8.73 -14.04 3.18
CA GLN A 25 8.04 -14.35 4.44
C GLN A 25 7.18 -13.20 4.94
N GLU A 26 7.69 -11.96 4.89
CA GLU A 26 6.93 -10.79 5.33
C GLU A 26 5.71 -10.54 4.43
N ARG A 27 5.90 -10.60 3.10
CA ARG A 27 4.81 -10.51 2.12
C ARG A 27 3.77 -11.60 2.33
N ASP A 28 4.18 -12.84 2.54
CA ASP A 28 3.23 -13.94 2.75
C ASP A 28 2.49 -13.80 4.09
N ALA A 29 3.13 -13.26 5.13
CA ALA A 29 2.45 -12.91 6.38
C ALA A 29 1.39 -11.81 6.16
N TRP A 30 1.72 -10.76 5.40
CA TRP A 30 0.76 -9.72 5.04
C TRP A 30 -0.39 -10.27 4.18
N TYR A 31 -0.08 -11.15 3.22
CA TYR A 31 -1.09 -11.81 2.39
C TYR A 31 -2.13 -12.54 3.25
N VAL A 32 -1.70 -13.35 4.22
CA VAL A 32 -2.61 -14.08 5.13
C VAL A 32 -3.47 -13.11 5.95
N LEU A 33 -2.86 -12.07 6.51
CA LEU A 33 -3.58 -11.07 7.31
C LEU A 33 -4.62 -10.32 6.48
N LEU A 34 -4.25 -9.85 5.30
CA LEU A 34 -5.14 -9.17 4.37
C LEU A 34 -6.27 -10.09 3.90
N ARG A 35 -5.95 -11.33 3.50
CA ARG A 35 -6.93 -12.33 3.06
C ARG A 35 -7.98 -12.64 4.14
N SER A 36 -7.61 -12.56 5.42
CA SER A 36 -8.52 -12.77 6.55
C SER A 36 -9.51 -11.62 6.76
N LYS A 37 -9.20 -10.42 6.26
CA LYS A 37 -10.01 -9.20 6.42
C LYS A 37 -10.75 -8.81 5.15
N LEU A 38 -10.27 -9.27 4.00
CA LEU A 38 -10.78 -8.90 2.70
C LEU A 38 -11.57 -10.07 2.07
N PRO A 39 -12.79 -9.81 1.55
CA PRO A 39 -13.51 -10.83 0.81
C PRO A 39 -12.71 -11.24 -0.45
N PRO A 40 -12.77 -12.50 -0.88
CA PRO A 40 -12.26 -12.88 -2.18
C PRO A 40 -12.99 -12.10 -3.28
N ARG A 41 -12.26 -11.70 -4.32
CA ARG A 41 -12.78 -10.96 -5.47
C ARG A 41 -11.97 -11.27 -6.71
N GLU A 42 -12.53 -10.96 -7.87
CA GLU A 42 -11.79 -10.97 -9.12
C GLU A 42 -10.85 -9.75 -9.21
N PRO A 43 -9.74 -9.85 -9.97
CA PRO A 43 -8.87 -8.73 -10.25
C PRO A 43 -9.62 -7.57 -10.87
N ILE A 44 -9.46 -6.37 -10.31
CA ILE A 44 -10.05 -5.16 -10.90
C ILE A 44 -9.26 -4.64 -12.10
N ALA A 45 -9.99 -3.95 -12.97
CA ALA A 45 -9.42 -3.22 -14.11
C ALA A 45 -9.38 -1.71 -13.89
N GLU A 46 -9.74 -1.20 -12.70
CA GLU A 46 -9.75 0.23 -12.38
C GLU A 46 -8.54 0.62 -11.52
N PRO A 47 -8.06 1.88 -11.61
CA PRO A 47 -7.07 2.40 -10.68
C PRO A 47 -7.61 2.48 -9.25
N VAL A 48 -6.72 2.33 -8.28
CA VAL A 48 -7.06 2.34 -6.85
C VAL A 48 -6.25 3.38 -6.13
N ARG A 49 -6.93 4.12 -5.25
CA ARG A 49 -6.28 4.97 -4.27
C ARG A 49 -6.47 4.42 -2.88
N MET A 50 -5.40 4.44 -2.11
CA MET A 50 -5.33 3.88 -0.78
C MET A 50 -4.73 4.89 0.20
N VAL A 51 -5.18 4.86 1.44
CA VAL A 51 -4.52 5.53 2.55
C VAL A 51 -4.02 4.46 3.50
N LEU A 52 -2.73 4.49 3.83
CA LEU A 52 -2.12 3.64 4.83
C LEU A 52 -1.74 4.47 6.05
N HIS A 53 -2.26 4.09 7.21
CA HIS A 53 -1.93 4.73 8.48
C HIS A 53 -1.25 3.72 9.42
N SER A 54 0.02 3.97 9.73
CA SER A 54 0.83 3.15 10.64
C SER A 54 0.84 3.73 12.04
N PHE A 55 0.21 3.04 12.99
CA PHE A 55 0.24 3.38 14.41
C PHE A 55 1.40 2.63 15.08
N ARG A 56 2.36 3.36 15.64
CA ARG A 56 3.64 2.78 16.10
C ARG A 56 4.22 3.48 17.32
N THR A 57 5.01 2.77 18.10
CA THR A 57 5.67 3.30 19.31
C THR A 57 6.75 4.35 19.05
N ARG A 58 7.45 4.22 17.93
CA ARG A 58 8.49 5.15 17.48
C ARG A 58 8.20 5.53 16.04
N LEU A 59 8.26 6.80 15.68
CA LEU A 59 8.14 7.21 14.28
C LEU A 59 9.41 6.83 13.49
N VAL A 60 9.25 6.56 12.19
CA VAL A 60 10.37 6.36 11.25
C VAL A 60 10.39 7.49 10.23
N ASP A 61 11.50 7.66 9.53
CA ASP A 61 11.50 8.53 8.36
C ASP A 61 10.52 8.00 7.28
N PHE A 62 10.08 8.92 6.43
CA PHE A 62 9.07 8.65 5.42
C PHE A 62 9.50 7.55 4.43
N ALA A 63 10.76 7.58 3.98
CA ALA A 63 11.28 6.54 3.07
C ALA A 63 11.18 5.15 3.72
N ASN A 64 11.59 5.03 4.98
CA ASN A 64 11.46 3.78 5.74
C ASN A 64 10.03 3.30 5.93
N LEU A 65 9.06 4.22 6.08
CA LEU A 65 7.64 3.89 6.15
C LEU A 65 7.13 3.34 4.81
N VAL A 66 7.39 4.06 3.72
CA VAL A 66 6.94 3.71 2.37
C VAL A 66 7.57 2.39 1.93
N GLY A 67 8.89 2.25 2.03
CA GLY A 67 9.57 1.02 1.63
C GLY A 67 9.25 -0.17 2.54
N GLY A 68 8.99 0.08 3.82
CA GLY A 68 8.53 -0.93 4.76
C GLY A 68 7.13 -1.44 4.47
N ALA A 69 6.26 -0.59 3.91
CA ALA A 69 4.89 -0.91 3.55
C ALA A 69 4.75 -1.71 2.26
N LYS A 70 5.80 -1.80 1.44
CA LYS A 70 5.80 -2.46 0.12
C LYS A 70 5.17 -3.87 0.07
N PRO A 71 5.34 -4.74 1.08
CA PRO A 71 4.69 -6.06 1.07
C PRO A 71 3.15 -6.02 1.02
N ILE A 72 2.53 -4.92 1.43
CA ILE A 72 1.06 -4.73 1.44
C ILE A 72 0.50 -4.59 0.01
N PRO A 73 0.91 -3.62 -0.82
CA PRO A 73 0.42 -3.53 -2.21
C PRO A 73 0.75 -4.79 -3.01
N ASP A 74 1.94 -5.39 -2.84
CA ASP A 74 2.28 -6.68 -3.47
C ASP A 74 1.27 -7.79 -3.12
N SER A 75 0.83 -7.84 -1.85
CA SER A 75 -0.18 -8.79 -1.40
C SER A 75 -1.56 -8.47 -1.95
N LEU A 76 -1.91 -7.19 -2.08
CA LEU A 76 -3.18 -6.76 -2.65
C LEU A 76 -3.29 -7.07 -4.14
N ILE A 77 -2.18 -7.00 -4.90
CA ILE A 77 -2.12 -7.48 -6.30
C ILE A 77 -2.48 -8.96 -6.36
N ARG A 78 -1.84 -9.78 -5.53
CA ARG A 78 -2.11 -11.23 -5.45
C ARG A 78 -3.55 -11.56 -5.03
N LEU A 79 -4.21 -10.67 -4.28
CA LEU A 79 -5.59 -10.81 -3.83
C LEU A 79 -6.62 -10.26 -4.83
N GLY A 80 -6.21 -9.71 -5.97
CA GLY A 80 -7.10 -9.08 -6.96
C GLY A 80 -7.61 -7.70 -6.57
N TYR A 81 -7.04 -7.09 -5.52
CA TYR A 81 -7.41 -5.75 -5.06
C TYR A 81 -6.72 -4.63 -5.82
N LEU A 82 -5.58 -4.93 -6.45
CA LEU A 82 -4.82 -4.03 -7.30
C LEU A 82 -4.45 -4.76 -8.60
N LYS A 83 -4.35 -4.02 -9.70
CA LYS A 83 -3.85 -4.57 -10.96
C LYS A 83 -2.31 -4.61 -10.97
N ASP A 84 -1.70 -3.49 -10.67
CA ASP A 84 -0.26 -3.35 -10.45
C ASP A 84 0.02 -2.22 -9.45
N ASP A 85 1.29 -2.04 -9.10
CA ASP A 85 1.80 -1.04 -8.16
C ASP A 85 2.31 0.23 -8.86
N SER A 86 2.11 0.36 -10.17
CA SER A 86 2.56 1.52 -10.92
C SER A 86 1.66 2.73 -10.66
N PRO A 87 2.19 3.97 -10.80
CA PRO A 87 1.42 5.18 -10.52
C PRO A 87 0.12 5.33 -11.33
N ARG A 88 0.01 4.64 -12.47
CA ARG A 88 -1.19 4.63 -13.31
C ARG A 88 -2.36 3.89 -12.65
N TRP A 89 -2.08 2.83 -11.89
CA TRP A 89 -3.10 1.94 -11.34
C TRP A 89 -3.20 2.02 -9.83
N PHE A 90 -2.20 2.59 -9.17
CA PHE A 90 -2.13 2.63 -7.72
C PHE A 90 -1.51 3.94 -7.21
N SER A 91 -2.21 4.58 -6.29
CA SER A 91 -1.69 5.68 -5.48
C SER A 91 -1.93 5.39 -4.01
N CYS A 92 -0.93 5.65 -3.16
CA CYS A 92 -1.03 5.45 -1.72
C CYS A 92 -0.49 6.64 -0.94
N ASP A 93 -1.34 7.18 -0.08
CA ASP A 93 -0.96 8.17 0.92
C ASP A 93 -0.49 7.44 2.19
N TYR A 94 0.65 7.84 2.75
CA TYR A 94 1.24 7.19 3.92
C TYR A 94 1.29 8.13 5.11
N HIS A 95 0.67 7.72 6.20
CA HIS A 95 0.65 8.44 7.47
C HIS A 95 1.17 7.55 8.61
N GLN A 96 1.64 8.20 9.66
CA GLN A 96 2.03 7.52 10.89
C GLN A 96 1.64 8.34 12.11
N THR A 97 1.23 7.65 13.17
CA THR A 97 0.91 8.25 14.46
C THR A 97 1.65 7.51 15.56
N GLN A 98 2.22 8.27 16.50
CA GLN A 98 2.87 7.68 17.65
C GLN A 98 1.81 7.24 18.67
N VAL A 99 1.87 5.98 19.09
CA VAL A 99 0.94 5.40 20.08
C VAL A 99 1.66 4.48 21.07
N PRO A 100 1.05 4.15 22.22
CA PRO A 100 1.54 3.10 23.10
C PRO A 100 1.64 1.74 22.39
N LYS A 101 2.51 0.85 22.90
CA LYS A 101 2.76 -0.47 22.29
C LYS A 101 1.50 -1.33 22.11
N ALA A 102 0.55 -1.23 23.05
CA ALA A 102 -0.70 -1.98 23.01
C ALA A 102 -1.62 -1.56 21.85
N GLU A 103 -1.38 -0.40 21.25
CA GLU A 103 -2.22 0.19 20.19
C GLU A 103 -1.57 0.12 18.80
N GLU A 104 -0.40 -0.51 18.67
CA GLU A 104 0.29 -0.67 17.39
C GLU A 104 -0.57 -1.45 16.39
N ARG A 105 -0.81 -0.83 15.24
CA ARG A 105 -1.64 -1.39 14.17
C ARG A 105 -1.37 -0.69 12.86
N THR A 106 -1.85 -1.29 11.78
CA THR A 106 -1.91 -0.67 10.46
C THR A 106 -3.36 -0.57 10.05
N GLU A 107 -3.78 0.63 9.69
CA GLU A 107 -5.08 0.88 9.10
C GLU A 107 -4.88 1.12 7.61
N ILE A 108 -5.73 0.50 6.79
CA ILE A 108 -5.73 0.66 5.35
C ILE A 108 -7.14 1.07 4.93
N GLU A 109 -7.22 2.13 4.15
CA GLU A 109 -8.48 2.63 3.63
C GLU A 109 -8.41 2.71 2.11
N PHE A 110 -9.34 2.02 1.44
CA PHE A 110 -9.59 2.17 0.02
C PHE A 110 -10.54 3.35 -0.17
N ILE A 111 -10.07 4.36 -0.89
CA ILE A 111 -10.84 5.55 -1.25
C ILE A 111 -11.23 5.50 -2.74
N PRO A 112 -12.42 6.00 -3.11
CA PRO A 112 -12.83 6.06 -4.51
C PRO A 112 -11.77 6.77 -5.35
N TRP A 113 -11.43 6.17 -6.50
CA TRP A 113 -10.57 6.83 -7.48
C TRP A 113 -11.38 7.93 -8.15
N ALA A 114 -11.01 9.19 -7.90
CA ALA A 114 -11.70 10.34 -8.48
C ALA A 114 -11.23 10.67 -9.92
N GLY A 115 -10.42 9.80 -10.55
CA GLY A 115 -9.69 10.17 -11.76
C GLY A 115 -8.59 11.21 -11.47
N PRO A 116 -7.68 11.48 -12.42
CA PRO A 116 -7.37 12.89 -12.67
C PRO A 116 -8.70 13.60 -13.01
N PRO A 117 -8.86 14.91 -12.70
CA PRO A 117 -10.01 15.64 -13.23
C PRO A 117 -10.07 15.39 -14.74
N ASP A 118 -11.26 15.08 -15.27
CA ASP A 118 -11.51 14.80 -16.69
C ASP A 118 -11.15 15.99 -17.64
N ASP A 119 -10.55 17.05 -17.10
CA ASP A 119 -10.25 18.34 -17.73
C ASP A 119 -8.74 18.60 -17.95
N GLU A 120 -7.90 17.57 -18.09
CA GLU A 120 -6.64 17.78 -18.83
C GLU A 120 -6.86 17.45 -20.30
N PRO A 121 -7.06 18.46 -21.18
CA PRO A 121 -7.14 18.21 -22.61
C PRO A 121 -5.84 17.55 -23.06
N GLU A 122 -5.95 16.48 -23.87
CA GLU A 122 -4.83 15.94 -24.62
C GLU A 122 -4.06 17.11 -25.24
N LEU A 123 -2.85 17.37 -24.75
CA LEU A 123 -1.98 18.35 -25.39
C LEU A 123 -1.83 17.90 -26.84
N PRO A 124 -2.13 18.76 -27.83
CA PRO A 124 -2.00 18.39 -29.23
C PRO A 124 -0.58 17.91 -29.47
N THR A 125 -0.44 16.72 -30.03
CA THR A 125 0.83 16.17 -30.46
C THR A 125 1.45 17.15 -31.44
N VAL A 126 2.48 17.87 -31.00
CA VAL A 126 3.24 18.76 -31.87
C VAL A 126 3.95 17.85 -32.88
N PRO A 127 3.69 17.95 -34.19
CA PRO A 127 4.45 17.19 -35.16
C PRO A 127 5.92 17.62 -35.04
N VAL A 128 6.78 16.63 -34.81
CA VAL A 128 8.23 16.81 -34.78
C VAL A 128 8.67 17.22 -36.19
N PRO A 129 9.50 18.28 -36.33
CA PRO A 129 9.95 18.78 -37.64
C PRO A 129 10.86 17.78 -38.38
#